data_AF-A0A1W6JZE7-F1
#
_entry.id   AF-A0A1W6JZE7-F1
#
_cell.length_a   1.000
_cell.length_b   1.000
_cell.length_c   1.000
_cell.angle_alpha   90.00
_cell.angle_beta   90.00
_cell.angle_gamma   90.00
#
_symmetry.space_group_name_H-M   'P 1'
#
loop_
_entity.id
_entity.type
_entity.pdbx_description
1 polymer ?
#
loop_
_entity_poly.entity_id
_entity_poly.type
_entity_poly.pdbx_seq_one_letter_code
_entity_poly.pdbx_strand_id
1 'polypeptide(L)'
;MKGNIFNKDINFLNVLSFIFVFSVLFELFFNREFLAGTIPIGYASVVNPMVKQILSISFFIGAIAFGLVLILEPILIAGATIYSKISKTSKALLATSLYLSILLDGVHWYYGINNTAFQPPVIFSLIYIIIMITTLIMISIEFKNSLLLVVLIPDFLAYFTLIGNWSVELSRISLLGNITFWSSFLMPYTIMAVGTIFTIYSIYSSHKLGLLNKKYLGLFLSFACLAAIIGSIVYLNLVPGLGIMIGIMFPYILGILGIRNWMPPLLFGIAILSIGASFLMYKRDKGMALFALTLFFGALIFDSVSTTVYLLIPLSAISIYSIVNKANKLKSKI
;
A
#
# COMPACT_ATOMS: atom_id res chain seq x y z
N MET A 1 16.67 -6.38 33.71
CA MET A 1 15.24 -6.01 33.54
C MET A 1 14.93 -5.27 32.24
N LYS A 2 15.69 -4.24 31.81
CA LYS A 2 15.40 -3.49 30.55
C LYS A 2 15.37 -4.33 29.26
N GLY A 3 16.15 -5.42 29.17
CA GLY A 3 16.19 -6.28 27.97
C GLY A 3 14.92 -7.13 27.73
N ASN A 4 14.19 -7.51 28.79
CA ASN A 4 12.97 -8.32 28.66
C ASN A 4 11.75 -7.50 28.22
N ILE A 5 11.68 -6.22 28.63
CA ILE A 5 10.59 -5.31 28.25
C ILE A 5 10.72 -4.97 26.76
N PHE A 6 11.91 -4.56 26.32
CA PHE A 6 12.19 -4.22 24.92
C PHE A 6 11.89 -5.36 23.94
N ASN A 7 12.21 -6.61 24.31
CA ASN A 7 11.87 -7.78 23.48
C ASN A 7 10.37 -8.06 23.43
N LYS A 8 9.63 -7.80 24.51
CA LYS A 8 8.17 -7.95 24.55
C LYS A 8 7.49 -6.92 23.66
N ASP A 9 7.96 -5.67 23.70
CA ASP A 9 7.40 -4.56 22.91
C ASP A 9 7.64 -4.76 21.40
N ILE A 10 8.83 -5.22 21.00
CA ILE A 10 9.11 -5.56 19.60
C ILE A 10 8.25 -6.73 19.11
N ASN A 11 8.05 -7.75 19.95
CA ASN A 11 7.17 -8.86 19.58
C ASN A 11 5.72 -8.41 19.44
N PHE A 12 5.27 -7.49 20.28
CA PHE A 12 3.96 -6.86 20.17
C PHE A 12 3.82 -6.05 18.88
N LEU A 13 4.80 -5.19 18.54
CA LEU A 13 4.80 -4.43 17.28
C LEU A 13 4.86 -5.33 16.03
N ASN A 14 5.53 -6.48 16.11
CA ASN A 14 5.49 -7.48 15.03
C ASN A 14 4.07 -8.02 14.84
N VAL A 15 3.36 -8.35 15.93
CA VAL A 15 1.95 -8.79 15.87
C VAL A 15 1.07 -7.69 15.27
N LEU A 16 1.23 -6.44 15.73
CA LEU A 16 0.50 -5.31 15.16
C LEU A 16 0.80 -5.13 13.67
N SER A 17 2.03 -5.37 13.22
CA SER A 17 2.39 -5.32 11.79
C SER A 17 1.61 -6.36 10.96
N PHE A 18 1.38 -7.56 11.50
CA PHE A 18 0.51 -8.55 10.83
C PHE A 18 -0.93 -8.07 10.79
N ILE A 19 -1.45 -7.59 11.93
CA ILE A 19 -2.83 -7.10 12.02
C ILE A 19 -3.03 -5.94 11.04
N PHE A 20 -2.05 -5.06 10.88
CA PHE A 20 -2.09 -3.98 9.91
C PHE A 20 -2.17 -4.49 8.48
N VAL A 21 -1.27 -5.39 8.07
CA VAL A 21 -1.30 -5.99 6.71
C VAL A 21 -2.64 -6.66 6.42
N PHE A 22 -3.19 -7.39 7.41
CA PHE A 22 -4.54 -7.95 7.28
C PHE A 22 -5.60 -6.87 7.18
N SER A 23 -5.53 -5.81 8.00
CA SER A 23 -6.49 -4.72 7.97
C SER A 23 -6.50 -4.03 6.61
N VAL A 24 -5.34 -3.76 6.02
CA VAL A 24 -5.22 -3.20 4.65
C VAL A 24 -5.80 -4.18 3.61
N LEU A 25 -5.58 -5.49 3.75
CA LEU A 25 -6.17 -6.51 2.87
C LEU A 25 -7.71 -6.55 2.96
N PHE A 26 -8.24 -6.50 4.18
CA PHE A 26 -9.70 -6.49 4.40
C PHE A 26 -10.31 -5.18 3.92
N GLU A 27 -9.62 -4.05 4.14
CA GLU A 27 -10.03 -2.77 3.58
C GLU A 27 -10.14 -2.91 2.06
N LEU A 28 -9.10 -3.38 1.37
CA LEU A 28 -9.11 -3.54 -0.08
C LEU A 28 -10.32 -4.33 -0.61
N PHE A 29 -10.64 -5.47 0.00
CA PHE A 29 -11.75 -6.31 -0.47
C PHE A 29 -13.13 -5.77 -0.11
N PHE A 30 -13.22 -5.02 0.99
CA PHE A 30 -14.49 -4.58 1.56
C PHE A 30 -14.64 -3.05 1.55
N ASN A 31 -13.81 -2.35 0.78
CA ASN A 31 -13.81 -0.91 0.70
C ASN A 31 -15.18 -0.44 0.20
N ARG A 32 -15.73 0.55 0.91
CA ARG A 32 -17.03 1.13 0.62
C ARG A 32 -17.11 1.68 -0.80
N GLU A 33 -16.02 2.28 -1.27
CA GLU A 33 -15.84 2.80 -2.62
C GLU A 33 -15.87 1.70 -3.68
N PHE A 34 -15.18 0.59 -3.41
CA PHE A 34 -15.12 -0.55 -4.32
C PHE A 34 -16.48 -1.27 -4.41
N LEU A 35 -17.14 -1.46 -3.27
CA LEU A 35 -18.45 -2.11 -3.20
C LEU A 35 -19.60 -1.22 -3.71
N ALA A 36 -19.48 0.11 -3.60
CA ALA A 36 -20.45 1.06 -4.13
C ALA A 36 -20.19 1.42 -5.61
N GLY A 37 -18.91 1.53 -5.99
CA GLY A 37 -18.43 1.89 -7.33
C GLY A 37 -18.58 0.77 -8.34
N THR A 38 -18.74 -0.48 -7.93
CA THR A 38 -19.28 -1.54 -8.80
C THR A 38 -20.79 -1.31 -8.99
N ILE A 39 -21.14 -0.34 -9.85
CA ILE A 39 -22.50 0.14 -10.17
C ILE A 39 -23.58 -0.96 -10.31
N PRO A 40 -23.29 -2.20 -10.80
CA PRO A 40 -24.29 -3.28 -10.81
C PRO A 40 -24.71 -3.77 -9.41
N ILE A 41 -23.86 -3.66 -8.40
CA ILE A 41 -24.05 -4.21 -7.05
C ILE A 41 -24.92 -3.30 -6.18
N GLY A 42 -24.71 -1.99 -6.25
CA GLY A 42 -25.55 -1.00 -5.56
C GLY A 42 -27.01 -1.08 -5.99
N TYR A 43 -27.29 -1.16 -7.30
CA TYR A 43 -28.64 -1.34 -7.82
C TYR A 43 -29.21 -2.73 -7.49
N ALA A 44 -28.41 -3.80 -7.60
CA ALA A 44 -28.82 -5.14 -7.19
C ALA A 44 -29.19 -5.23 -5.70
N SER A 45 -28.59 -4.40 -4.83
CA SER A 45 -28.93 -4.31 -3.41
C SER A 45 -30.30 -3.69 -3.14
N VAL A 46 -30.78 -2.82 -4.03
CA VAL A 46 -32.11 -2.21 -3.94
C VAL A 46 -33.17 -3.21 -4.40
N VAL A 47 -32.83 -4.03 -5.40
CA VAL A 47 -33.76 -4.99 -6.03
C VAL A 47 -33.79 -6.34 -5.30
N ASN A 48 -32.71 -6.75 -4.64
CA ASN A 48 -32.62 -8.05 -3.96
C ASN A 48 -32.19 -7.91 -2.48
N PRO A 49 -33.06 -8.29 -1.51
CA PRO A 49 -32.77 -8.14 -0.07
C PRO A 49 -31.62 -9.03 0.42
N MET A 50 -31.33 -10.16 -0.23
CA MET A 50 -30.18 -11.01 0.11
C MET A 50 -28.86 -10.31 -0.24
N VAL A 51 -28.80 -9.65 -1.40
CA VAL A 51 -27.65 -8.84 -1.83
C VAL A 51 -27.44 -7.67 -0.88
N LYS A 52 -28.52 -7.02 -0.44
CA LYS A 52 -28.47 -5.96 0.58
C LYS A 52 -27.86 -6.43 1.90
N GLN A 53 -28.26 -7.60 2.40
CA GLN A 53 -27.72 -8.15 3.64
C GLN A 53 -26.21 -8.44 3.51
N ILE A 54 -25.79 -9.09 2.44
CA ILE A 54 -24.37 -9.38 2.18
C ILE A 54 -23.56 -8.08 2.14
N LEU A 55 -24.03 -7.06 1.42
CA LEU A 55 -23.34 -5.78 1.34
C LEU A 55 -23.30 -5.05 2.68
N SER A 56 -24.36 -5.09 3.48
CA SER A 56 -24.36 -4.47 4.80
C SER A 56 -23.30 -5.05 5.74
N ILE A 57 -23.08 -6.37 5.68
CA ILE A 57 -22.04 -7.06 6.45
C ILE A 57 -20.66 -6.67 5.89
N SER A 58 -20.50 -6.72 4.56
CA SER A 58 -19.26 -6.31 3.88
C SER A 58 -18.85 -4.88 4.24
N PHE A 59 -19.79 -3.92 4.22
CA PHE A 59 -19.52 -2.53 4.59
C PHE A 59 -19.10 -2.36 6.05
N PHE A 60 -19.63 -3.20 6.96
CA PHE A 60 -19.23 -3.19 8.37
C PHE A 60 -17.81 -3.74 8.55
N ILE A 61 -17.46 -4.82 7.85
CA ILE A 61 -16.11 -5.38 7.83
C ILE A 61 -15.10 -4.35 7.30
N GLY A 62 -15.40 -3.72 6.16
CA GLY A 62 -14.54 -2.68 5.59
C GLY A 62 -14.35 -1.48 6.53
N ALA A 63 -15.42 -1.06 7.22
CA ALA A 63 -15.33 0.04 8.19
C ALA A 63 -14.45 -0.29 9.40
N ILE A 64 -14.55 -1.51 9.93
CA ILE A 64 -13.67 -1.97 11.01
C ILE A 64 -12.22 -2.04 10.52
N ALA A 65 -12.00 -2.59 9.32
CA ALA A 65 -10.68 -2.69 8.71
C ALA A 65 -10.03 -1.31 8.54
N PHE A 66 -10.76 -0.34 7.98
CA PHE A 66 -10.30 1.04 7.86
C PHE A 66 -10.02 1.68 9.23
N GLY A 67 -10.90 1.50 10.21
CA GLY A 67 -10.68 1.98 11.58
C GLY A 67 -9.43 1.39 12.23
N LEU A 68 -9.13 0.11 11.97
CA LEU A 68 -7.90 -0.52 12.41
C LEU A 68 -6.67 0.06 11.69
N VAL A 69 -6.71 0.30 10.39
CA VAL A 69 -5.62 0.97 9.65
C VAL A 69 -5.33 2.35 10.27
N LEU A 70 -6.37 3.16 10.48
CA LEU A 70 -6.28 4.50 11.05
C LEU A 70 -5.63 4.53 12.45
N ILE A 71 -5.92 3.53 13.29
CA ILE A 71 -5.34 3.42 14.63
C ILE A 71 -3.91 2.85 14.59
N LEU A 72 -3.69 1.80 13.80
CA LEU A 72 -2.44 1.06 13.79
C LEU A 72 -1.32 1.80 13.07
N GLU A 73 -1.63 2.58 12.04
CA GLU A 73 -0.66 3.36 11.27
C GLU A 73 0.20 4.29 12.15
N PRO A 74 -0.36 5.22 12.95
CA PRO A 74 0.43 6.07 13.82
C PRO A 74 1.20 5.27 14.88
N ILE A 75 0.63 4.16 15.38
CA ILE A 75 1.31 3.28 16.35
C ILE A 75 2.54 2.62 15.73
N LEU A 76 2.44 2.15 14.49
CA LEU A 76 3.55 1.50 13.80
C LEU A 76 4.64 2.50 13.40
N ILE A 77 4.28 3.69 12.93
CA ILE A 77 5.25 4.74 12.60
C ILE A 77 5.95 5.25 13.88
N ALA A 78 5.22 5.48 14.96
CA ALA A 78 5.79 5.84 16.27
C ALA A 78 6.69 4.70 16.80
N GLY A 79 6.21 3.46 16.69
CA GLY A 79 6.95 2.26 17.07
C GLY A 79 8.27 2.15 16.30
N ALA A 80 8.25 2.38 14.98
CA ALA A 80 9.46 2.41 14.17
C ALA A 80 10.40 3.52 14.62
N THR A 81 9.91 4.73 14.88
CA THR A 81 10.72 5.85 15.36
C THR A 81 11.46 5.51 16.66
N ILE A 82 10.76 4.91 17.63
CA ILE A 82 11.33 4.58 18.94
C ILE A 82 12.25 3.36 18.86
N TYR A 83 11.76 2.26 18.29
CA TYR A 83 12.37 0.93 18.44
C TYR A 83 13.26 0.49 17.28
N SER A 84 13.14 1.07 16.08
CA SER A 84 13.96 0.66 14.94
C SER A 84 15.42 1.12 15.10
N LYS A 85 16.34 0.36 14.49
CA LYS A 85 17.77 0.68 14.40
C LYS A 85 18.12 1.49 13.14
N ILE A 86 17.43 2.61 12.95
CA ILE A 86 17.74 3.60 11.90
C ILE A 86 18.49 4.80 12.51
N SER A 87 19.11 5.61 11.65
CA SER A 87 19.84 6.82 12.07
C SER A 87 18.95 7.84 12.79
N LYS A 88 19.57 8.74 13.57
CA LYS A 88 18.84 9.83 14.25
C LYS A 88 18.10 10.73 13.26
N THR A 89 18.68 10.97 12.08
CA THR A 89 18.07 11.77 11.01
C THR A 89 16.82 11.08 10.46
N SER A 90 16.89 9.79 10.19
CA SER A 90 15.74 9.02 9.68
C SER A 90 14.63 8.89 10.73
N LYS A 91 14.99 8.77 12.02
CA LYS A 91 14.00 8.87 13.12
C LYS A 91 13.33 10.24 13.18
N ALA A 92 14.09 11.32 13.04
CA ALA A 92 13.54 12.67 13.06
C ALA A 92 12.60 12.91 11.88
N LEU A 93 12.92 12.38 10.69
CA LEU A 93 12.06 12.46 9.52
C LEU A 93 10.76 11.64 9.66
N LEU A 94 10.83 10.42 10.20
CA LEU A 94 9.63 9.64 10.55
C LEU A 94 8.75 10.36 11.58
N ALA A 95 9.37 10.88 12.65
CA ALA A 95 8.67 11.61 13.69
C ALA A 95 8.00 12.87 13.13
N THR A 96 8.69 13.60 12.25
CA THR A 96 8.16 14.77 11.56
C THR A 96 6.98 14.40 10.67
N SER A 97 7.09 13.33 9.88
CA SER A 97 6.00 12.85 9.02
C SER A 97 4.76 12.49 9.85
N LEU A 98 4.95 11.75 10.93
CA LEU A 98 3.88 11.39 11.86
C LEU A 98 3.25 12.63 12.51
N TYR A 99 4.08 13.56 12.99
CA TYR A 99 3.61 14.80 13.61
C TYR A 99 2.76 15.63 12.65
N LEU A 100 3.23 15.84 11.41
CA LEU A 100 2.49 16.59 10.40
C LEU A 100 1.15 15.93 10.05
N SER A 101 1.11 14.60 10.04
CA SER A 101 -0.12 13.83 9.80
C SER A 101 -1.14 14.02 10.91
N ILE A 102 -0.73 13.81 12.16
CA ILE A 102 -1.60 13.99 13.33
C ILE A 102 -2.06 15.44 13.43
N LEU A 103 -1.20 16.39 13.08
CA LEU A 103 -1.56 17.81 13.02
C LEU A 103 -2.62 18.06 11.94
N LEU A 104 -2.47 17.52 10.74
CA LEU A 104 -3.49 17.62 9.69
C LEU A 104 -4.84 17.04 10.13
N ASP A 105 -4.83 15.86 10.73
CA ASP A 105 -6.04 15.20 11.22
C ASP A 105 -6.69 16.02 12.35
N GLY A 106 -5.88 16.56 13.27
CA GLY A 106 -6.35 17.43 14.35
C GLY A 106 -6.94 18.75 13.84
N VAL A 107 -6.33 19.35 12.81
CA VAL A 107 -6.84 20.55 12.16
C VAL A 107 -8.15 20.24 11.42
N HIS A 108 -8.23 19.12 10.71
CA HIS A 108 -9.47 18.68 10.06
C HIS A 108 -10.59 18.46 11.07
N TRP A 109 -10.28 17.83 12.21
CA TRP A 109 -11.24 17.68 13.30
C TRP A 109 -11.72 19.03 13.85
N TYR A 110 -10.80 19.99 14.06
CA TYR A 110 -11.13 21.33 14.53
C TYR A 110 -12.08 22.08 13.57
N TYR A 111 -11.85 21.96 12.25
CA TYR A 111 -12.73 22.55 11.23
C TYR A 111 -14.01 21.74 10.95
N GLY A 112 -14.19 20.62 11.66
CA GLY A 112 -15.33 19.71 11.56
C GLY A 112 -15.03 18.51 10.66
N ILE A 113 -15.25 17.31 11.21
CA ILE A 113 -15.00 16.02 10.51
C ILE A 113 -15.80 15.91 9.20
N ASN A 114 -16.97 16.54 9.13
CA ASN A 114 -17.83 16.55 7.94
C ASN A 114 -17.50 17.68 6.95
N ASN A 115 -16.51 18.52 7.26
CA ASN A 115 -16.09 19.59 6.38
C ASN A 115 -15.18 19.04 5.28
N THR A 116 -15.79 18.65 4.17
CA THR A 116 -15.10 18.17 2.97
C THR A 116 -14.47 19.29 2.14
N ALA A 117 -14.74 20.55 2.47
CA ALA A 117 -14.16 21.71 1.81
C ALA A 117 -12.80 22.12 2.40
N PHE A 118 -12.39 21.54 3.53
CA PHE A 118 -11.08 21.81 4.11
C PHE A 118 -9.98 21.24 3.20
N GLN A 119 -9.13 22.13 2.69
CA GLN A 119 -7.92 21.76 1.95
C GLN A 119 -6.71 22.36 2.66
N PRO A 120 -5.67 21.56 2.95
CA PRO A 120 -4.44 22.09 3.52
C PRO A 120 -3.76 23.06 2.53
N PRO A 121 -3.07 24.12 3.02
CA PRO A 121 -2.35 25.03 2.15
C PRO A 121 -1.37 24.31 1.22
N VAL A 122 -1.34 24.69 -0.05
CA VAL A 122 -0.50 24.05 -1.08
C VAL A 122 0.97 23.92 -0.67
N ILE A 123 1.53 24.96 -0.03
CA ILE A 123 2.91 24.97 0.47
C ILE A 123 3.11 23.90 1.55
N PHE A 124 2.15 23.75 2.47
CA PHE A 124 2.20 22.72 3.50
C PHE A 124 2.22 21.33 2.85
N SER A 125 1.31 21.09 1.91
CA SER A 125 1.18 19.81 1.21
C SER A 125 2.45 19.42 0.44
N LEU A 126 3.09 20.39 -0.23
CA LEU A 126 4.38 20.20 -0.91
C LEU A 126 5.50 19.83 0.06
N ILE A 127 5.66 20.59 1.15
CA ILE A 127 6.67 20.31 2.18
C ILE A 127 6.43 18.92 2.79
N TYR A 128 5.18 18.59 3.08
CA TYR A 128 4.79 17.32 3.66
C TYR A 128 5.16 16.13 2.76
N ILE A 129 4.85 16.19 1.45
CA ILE A 129 5.27 15.14 0.52
C ILE A 129 6.79 15.05 0.37
N ILE A 130 7.50 16.18 0.31
CA ILE A 130 8.97 16.16 0.22
C ILE A 130 9.57 15.47 1.45
N ILE A 131 9.02 15.73 2.64
CA ILE A 131 9.42 15.03 3.87
C ILE A 131 9.13 13.53 3.76
N MET A 132 7.96 13.12 3.27
CA MET A 132 7.66 11.69 3.10
C MET A 132 8.61 11.00 2.09
N ILE A 133 8.83 11.60 0.91
CA ILE A 133 9.75 11.07 -0.10
C ILE A 133 11.17 10.93 0.47
N THR A 134 11.68 11.99 1.11
CA THR A 134 13.03 11.98 1.68
C THR A 134 13.15 10.94 2.80
N THR A 135 12.12 10.78 3.64
CA THR A 135 12.07 9.73 4.67
C THR A 135 12.17 8.34 4.06
N LEU A 136 11.35 8.05 3.04
CA LEU A 136 11.32 6.75 2.35
C LEU A 136 12.66 6.42 1.69
N ILE A 137 13.26 7.39 1.01
CA ILE A 137 14.56 7.23 0.34
C ILE A 137 15.66 6.98 1.38
N MET A 138 15.75 7.81 2.42
CA MET A 138 16.82 7.70 3.43
C MET A 138 16.77 6.34 4.15
N ILE A 139 15.59 5.92 4.61
CA ILE A 139 15.44 4.65 5.30
C ILE A 139 15.79 3.48 4.36
N SER A 140 15.34 3.53 3.11
CA SER A 140 15.61 2.46 2.14
C SER A 140 17.12 2.32 1.84
N ILE A 141 17.84 3.45 1.75
CA ILE A 141 19.30 3.47 1.55
C ILE A 141 20.02 2.90 2.78
N GLU A 142 19.61 3.27 4.00
CA GLU A 142 20.22 2.77 5.25
C GLU A 142 20.17 1.25 5.36
N PHE A 143 19.06 0.65 4.93
CA PHE A 143 18.90 -0.80 4.96
C PHE A 143 19.67 -1.55 3.87
N LYS A 144 20.31 -0.85 2.92
CA LYS A 144 21.08 -1.41 1.79
C LYS A 144 20.33 -2.49 1.00
N ASN A 145 19.00 -2.40 0.96
CA ASN A 145 18.15 -3.32 0.22
C ASN A 145 17.51 -2.56 -0.94
N SER A 146 18.12 -2.66 -2.13
CA SER A 146 17.64 -1.97 -3.33
C SER A 146 16.21 -2.33 -3.71
N LEU A 147 15.72 -3.50 -3.29
CA LEU A 147 14.35 -3.92 -3.53
C LEU A 147 13.33 -3.01 -2.84
N LEU A 148 13.68 -2.39 -1.70
CA LEU A 148 12.79 -1.43 -1.04
C LEU A 148 12.50 -0.23 -1.94
N LEU A 149 13.55 0.38 -2.50
CA LEU A 149 13.42 1.52 -3.42
C LEU A 149 12.67 1.12 -4.68
N VAL A 150 12.95 -0.06 -5.24
CA VAL A 150 12.27 -0.54 -6.44
C VAL A 150 10.77 -0.67 -6.19
N VAL A 151 10.36 -1.27 -5.06
CA VAL A 151 8.94 -1.49 -4.79
C VAL A 151 8.19 -0.17 -4.52
N LEU A 152 8.87 0.88 -4.05
CA LEU A 152 8.30 2.21 -3.82
C LEU A 152 8.19 3.09 -5.07
N ILE A 153 8.70 2.66 -6.24
CA ILE A 153 8.66 3.48 -7.46
C ILE A 153 7.23 3.97 -7.80
N PRO A 154 6.18 3.12 -7.76
CA PRO A 154 4.83 3.55 -8.06
C PRO A 154 4.34 4.63 -7.09
N ASP A 155 4.67 4.51 -5.80
CA ASP A 155 4.32 5.49 -4.78
C ASP A 155 5.04 6.83 -4.99
N PHE A 156 6.31 6.81 -5.42
CA PHE A 156 7.01 8.03 -5.80
C PHE A 156 6.36 8.72 -7.00
N LEU A 157 5.88 7.96 -7.99
CA LEU A 157 5.13 8.54 -9.10
C LEU A 157 3.81 9.14 -8.63
N ALA A 158 3.10 8.49 -7.70
CA ALA A 158 1.90 9.05 -7.09
C ALA A 158 2.19 10.35 -6.31
N TYR A 159 3.32 10.44 -5.61
CA TYR A 159 3.72 11.70 -5.00
C TYR A 159 4.10 12.77 -6.03
N PHE A 160 4.72 12.40 -7.15
CA PHE A 160 5.03 13.35 -8.21
C PHE A 160 3.79 13.86 -8.94
N THR A 161 2.71 13.07 -9.05
CA THR A 161 1.44 13.61 -9.57
C THR A 161 0.89 14.71 -8.68
N LEU A 162 0.95 14.53 -7.36
CA LEU A 162 0.53 15.53 -6.37
C LEU A 162 1.43 16.77 -6.39
N ILE A 163 2.76 16.58 -6.43
CA ILE A 163 3.72 17.68 -6.56
C ILE A 163 3.44 18.50 -7.82
N GLY A 164 3.21 17.85 -8.97
CA GLY A 164 2.90 18.53 -10.23
C GLY A 164 1.65 19.39 -10.11
N ASN A 165 0.56 18.83 -9.58
CA ASN A 165 -0.71 19.55 -9.41
C ASN A 165 -0.57 20.77 -8.51
N TRP A 166 0.02 20.59 -7.33
CA TRP A 166 0.24 21.69 -6.39
C TRP A 166 1.23 22.73 -6.90
N SER A 167 2.22 22.32 -7.71
CA SER A 167 3.14 23.26 -8.35
C SER A 167 2.43 24.14 -9.39
N VAL A 168 1.49 23.59 -10.16
CA VAL A 168 0.63 24.36 -11.08
C VAL A 168 -0.25 25.33 -10.30
N GLU A 169 -0.87 24.86 -9.21
CA GLU A 169 -1.74 25.70 -8.37
C GLU A 169 -0.99 26.89 -7.76
N LEU A 170 0.22 26.66 -7.26
CA LEU A 170 1.05 27.68 -6.62
C LEU A 170 1.65 28.68 -7.63
N SER A 171 2.15 28.20 -8.76
CA SER A 171 2.87 29.03 -9.73
C SER A 171 1.98 29.60 -10.84
N ARG A 172 0.81 29.00 -11.06
CA ARG A 172 -0.07 29.22 -12.22
C ARG A 172 0.60 28.93 -13.58
N ILE A 173 1.72 28.19 -13.57
CA ILE A 173 2.45 27.78 -14.79
C ILE A 173 1.92 26.42 -15.24
N SER A 174 1.22 26.38 -16.38
CA SER A 174 0.65 25.15 -16.93
C SER A 174 1.69 24.09 -17.32
N LEU A 175 2.92 24.50 -17.69
CA LEU A 175 4.02 23.59 -18.05
C LEU A 175 4.38 22.61 -16.92
N LEU A 176 4.21 23.01 -15.65
CA LEU A 176 4.45 22.13 -14.51
C LEU A 176 3.46 20.95 -14.44
N GLY A 177 2.30 21.07 -15.10
CA GLY A 177 1.35 19.98 -15.27
C GLY A 177 1.89 18.79 -16.07
N ASN A 178 3.00 18.98 -16.80
CA ASN A 178 3.70 17.87 -17.45
C ASN A 178 4.23 16.84 -16.44
N ILE A 179 4.59 17.27 -15.22
CA ILE A 179 5.02 16.37 -14.15
C ILE A 179 3.87 15.43 -13.78
N THR A 180 2.66 15.98 -13.59
CA THR A 180 1.44 15.20 -13.34
C THR A 180 1.16 14.23 -14.46
N PHE A 181 1.20 14.72 -15.71
CA PHE A 181 0.91 13.91 -16.89
C PHE A 181 1.85 12.70 -17.00
N TRP A 182 3.17 12.92 -16.98
CA TRP A 182 4.15 11.86 -17.14
C TRP A 182 4.14 10.88 -15.97
N SER A 183 3.97 11.37 -14.74
CA SER A 183 3.94 10.51 -13.56
C SER A 183 2.70 9.61 -13.57
N SER A 184 1.54 10.17 -13.92
CA SER A 184 0.28 9.42 -14.09
C SER A 184 0.39 8.38 -15.21
N PHE A 185 1.00 8.76 -16.33
CA PHE A 185 1.17 7.89 -17.48
C PHE A 185 2.09 6.70 -17.19
N LEU A 186 3.18 6.90 -16.44
CA LEU A 186 4.16 5.87 -16.13
C LEU A 186 3.73 4.94 -14.99
N MET A 187 2.87 5.41 -14.08
CA MET A 187 2.43 4.68 -12.89
C MET A 187 2.04 3.21 -13.15
N PRO A 188 1.10 2.87 -14.07
CA PRO A 188 0.67 1.48 -14.26
C PRO A 188 1.78 0.60 -14.84
N TYR A 189 2.65 1.15 -15.68
CA TYR A 189 3.81 0.43 -16.19
C TYR A 189 4.80 0.11 -15.07
N THR A 190 5.02 1.04 -14.15
CA THR A 190 5.89 0.80 -13.00
C THR A 190 5.29 -0.22 -12.03
N ILE A 191 3.97 -0.23 -11.81
CA ILE A 191 3.30 -1.25 -11.00
C ILE A 191 3.55 -2.64 -11.58
N MET A 192 3.34 -2.82 -12.88
CA MET A 192 3.62 -4.09 -13.56
C MET A 192 5.10 -4.48 -13.46
N ALA A 193 6.00 -3.54 -13.72
CA ALA A 193 7.45 -3.79 -13.67
C ALA A 193 7.89 -4.19 -12.26
N VAL A 194 7.44 -3.47 -11.24
CA VAL A 194 7.76 -3.71 -9.83
C VAL A 194 7.21 -5.06 -9.36
N GLY A 195 5.95 -5.37 -9.64
CA GLY A 195 5.37 -6.67 -9.27
C GLY A 195 6.13 -7.83 -9.93
N THR A 196 6.54 -7.65 -11.20
CA THR A 196 7.34 -8.64 -11.92
C THR A 196 8.74 -8.79 -11.32
N ILE A 197 9.46 -7.69 -11.07
CA ILE A 197 10.79 -7.69 -10.46
C ILE A 197 10.74 -8.34 -9.07
N PHE A 198 9.76 -7.96 -8.24
CA PHE A 198 9.57 -8.54 -6.92
C PHE A 198 9.30 -10.04 -6.99
N THR A 199 8.46 -10.48 -7.91
CA THR A 199 8.15 -11.90 -8.13
C THR A 199 9.40 -12.68 -8.54
N ILE A 200 10.13 -12.22 -9.56
CA ILE A 200 11.37 -12.85 -10.03
C ILE A 200 12.40 -12.91 -8.90
N TYR A 201 12.61 -11.81 -8.19
CA TYR A 201 13.57 -11.75 -7.09
C TYR A 201 13.20 -12.71 -5.94
N SER A 202 11.91 -12.80 -5.60
CA SER A 202 11.42 -13.69 -4.56
C SER A 202 11.65 -15.16 -4.91
N ILE A 203 11.37 -15.56 -6.16
CA ILE A 203 11.62 -16.91 -6.66
C ILE A 203 13.12 -17.20 -6.69
N TYR A 204 13.91 -16.34 -7.34
CA TYR A 204 15.36 -16.50 -7.48
C TYR A 204 16.03 -16.66 -6.11
N SER A 205 15.68 -15.80 -5.16
CA SER A 205 16.31 -15.89 -3.85
C SER A 205 15.83 -17.08 -3.02
N SER A 206 14.58 -17.49 -3.16
CA SER A 206 14.08 -18.70 -2.48
C SER A 206 14.76 -19.95 -3.05
N HIS A 207 15.07 -19.94 -4.35
CA HIS A 207 15.78 -21.01 -5.04
C HIS A 207 17.25 -21.09 -4.59
N LYS A 208 17.96 -19.95 -4.62
CA LYS A 208 19.37 -19.87 -4.20
C LYS A 208 19.61 -20.35 -2.76
N LEU A 209 18.63 -20.17 -1.88
CA LEU A 209 18.72 -20.57 -0.47
C LEU A 209 18.19 -21.99 -0.19
N GLY A 210 17.78 -22.74 -1.22
CA GLY A 210 17.21 -24.08 -1.05
C GLY A 210 15.89 -24.11 -0.27
N LEU A 211 15.22 -22.96 -0.11
CA LEU A 211 13.97 -22.83 0.64
C LEU A 211 12.74 -23.25 -0.18
N LEU A 212 12.92 -23.40 -1.49
CA LEU A 212 11.90 -23.84 -2.45
C LEU A 212 11.67 -25.36 -2.33
N ASN A 213 11.03 -25.77 -1.24
CA ASN A 213 10.53 -27.14 -1.09
C ASN A 213 9.28 -27.37 -1.97
N LYS A 214 8.97 -28.62 -2.33
CA LYS A 214 7.83 -29.01 -3.19
C LYS A 214 6.51 -28.34 -2.75
N LYS A 215 6.29 -28.20 -1.44
CA LYS A 215 5.10 -27.55 -0.87
C LYS A 215 4.99 -26.06 -1.22
N TYR A 216 6.10 -25.31 -1.14
CA TYR A 216 6.10 -23.87 -1.43
C TYR A 216 6.08 -23.58 -2.93
N LEU A 217 6.75 -24.43 -3.71
CA LEU A 217 6.62 -24.40 -5.17
C LEU A 217 5.17 -24.70 -5.59
N GLY A 218 4.53 -25.71 -4.99
CA GLY A 218 3.13 -26.03 -5.22
C GLY A 218 2.18 -24.88 -4.85
N LEU A 219 2.43 -24.21 -3.72
CA LEU A 219 1.68 -23.00 -3.33
C LEU A 219 1.86 -21.88 -4.38
N PHE A 220 3.10 -21.57 -4.79
CA PHE A 220 3.34 -20.56 -5.81
C PHE A 220 2.69 -20.92 -7.15
N LEU A 221 2.76 -22.19 -7.56
CA LEU A 221 2.08 -22.69 -8.76
C LEU A 221 0.56 -22.58 -8.67
N SER A 222 -0.03 -22.74 -7.49
CA SER A 222 -1.48 -22.51 -7.30
C SER A 222 -1.86 -21.04 -7.54
N PHE A 223 -1.02 -20.09 -7.08
CA PHE A 223 -1.20 -18.68 -7.40
C PHE A 223 -0.98 -18.39 -8.89
N ALA A 224 0.00 -19.03 -9.53
CA ALA A 224 0.23 -18.90 -10.97
C ALA A 224 -0.94 -19.45 -11.80
N CYS A 225 -1.52 -20.58 -11.39
CA CYS A 225 -2.71 -21.15 -12.00
C CYS A 225 -3.91 -20.22 -11.82
N LEU A 226 -4.12 -19.70 -10.61
CA LEU A 226 -5.17 -18.71 -10.34
C LEU A 226 -5.00 -17.44 -11.17
N ALA A 227 -3.77 -16.92 -11.28
CA ALA A 227 -3.45 -15.76 -12.10
C ALA A 227 -3.73 -16.02 -13.58
N ALA A 228 -3.40 -17.20 -14.09
CA ALA A 228 -3.70 -17.61 -15.47
C ALA A 228 -5.22 -17.70 -15.68
N ILE A 229 -5.96 -18.35 -14.78
CA ILE A 229 -7.42 -18.50 -14.89
C ILE A 229 -8.10 -17.13 -14.88
N ILE A 230 -7.82 -16.30 -13.87
CA ILE A 230 -8.43 -14.97 -13.75
C ILE A 230 -8.00 -14.10 -14.93
N GLY A 231 -6.71 -14.07 -15.26
CA GLY A 231 -6.20 -13.32 -16.41
C GLY A 231 -6.88 -13.72 -17.73
N SER A 232 -7.08 -15.02 -17.97
CA SER A 232 -7.79 -15.54 -19.14
C SER A 232 -9.27 -15.17 -19.13
N ILE A 233 -9.96 -15.26 -17.99
CA ILE A 233 -11.38 -14.86 -17.87
C ILE A 233 -11.57 -13.38 -18.22
N VAL A 234 -10.68 -12.51 -17.71
CA VAL A 234 -10.71 -11.07 -17.98
C VAL A 234 -10.35 -10.78 -19.44
N TYR A 235 -9.26 -11.38 -19.94
CA TYR A 235 -8.76 -11.13 -21.29
C TYR A 235 -9.72 -11.60 -22.39
N LEU A 236 -10.25 -12.81 -22.24
CA LEU A 236 -11.23 -13.38 -23.17
C LEU A 236 -12.64 -12.82 -22.95
N ASN A 237 -12.83 -11.94 -21.95
CA ASN A 237 -14.12 -11.37 -21.57
C ASN A 237 -15.21 -12.45 -21.40
N LEU A 238 -14.85 -13.59 -20.80
CA LEU A 238 -15.75 -14.75 -20.64
C LEU A 238 -16.99 -14.42 -19.79
N VAL A 239 -16.87 -13.42 -18.93
CA VAL A 239 -17.99 -12.82 -18.21
C VAL A 239 -18.21 -11.42 -18.81
N PRO A 240 -19.32 -11.19 -19.53
CA PRO A 240 -19.59 -9.89 -20.14
C PRO A 240 -19.54 -8.75 -19.11
N GLY A 241 -18.78 -7.70 -19.40
CA GLY A 241 -18.62 -6.54 -18.52
C GLY A 241 -17.61 -6.70 -17.40
N LEU A 242 -17.13 -7.92 -17.12
CA LEU A 242 -16.09 -8.16 -16.12
C LEU A 242 -14.75 -7.55 -16.55
N GLY A 243 -14.39 -7.58 -17.84
CA GLY A 243 -13.20 -6.90 -18.35
C GLY A 243 -13.24 -5.37 -18.18
N ILE A 244 -14.42 -4.75 -18.27
CA ILE A 244 -14.62 -3.31 -18.08
C ILE A 244 -14.60 -2.96 -16.59
N MET A 245 -15.29 -3.77 -15.77
CA MET A 245 -15.33 -3.61 -14.32
C MET A 245 -13.93 -3.75 -13.71
N ILE A 246 -13.21 -4.80 -14.10
CA ILE A 246 -11.84 -5.09 -13.63
C ILE A 246 -10.83 -4.15 -14.29
N GLY A 247 -11.12 -3.64 -15.48
CA GLY A 247 -10.14 -2.94 -16.29
C GLY A 247 -10.17 -1.44 -16.33
N ILE A 248 -11.32 -0.85 -16.06
CA ILE A 248 -11.50 0.59 -16.07
C ILE A 248 -11.97 1.02 -14.70
N MET A 249 -12.99 0.36 -14.14
CA MET A 249 -13.54 0.77 -12.85
C MET A 249 -12.60 0.42 -11.69
N PHE A 250 -12.08 -0.80 -11.66
CA PHE A 250 -11.17 -1.24 -10.59
C PHE A 250 -9.97 -0.31 -10.52
N PRO A 251 -9.13 -0.16 -11.56
CA PRO A 251 -7.90 0.57 -11.35
C PRO A 251 -8.09 2.08 -11.16
N TYR A 252 -9.23 2.62 -11.64
CA TYR A 252 -9.65 4.00 -11.38
C TYR A 252 -10.08 4.20 -9.92
N ILE A 253 -10.92 3.33 -9.36
CA ILE A 253 -11.31 3.33 -7.92
C ILE A 253 -10.09 3.13 -7.02
N LEU A 254 -9.08 2.43 -7.52
CA LEU A 254 -7.83 2.23 -6.80
C LEU A 254 -6.80 3.35 -7.05
N GLY A 255 -7.20 4.42 -7.76
CA GLY A 255 -6.43 5.61 -8.11
C GLY A 255 -5.15 5.39 -8.91
N ILE A 256 -5.06 4.27 -9.63
CA ILE A 256 -4.00 4.04 -10.61
C ILE A 256 -4.36 4.81 -11.89
N LEU A 257 -3.73 5.95 -12.06
CA LEU A 257 -3.95 6.81 -13.23
C LEU A 257 -3.30 6.23 -14.50
N GLY A 258 -3.79 6.62 -15.68
CA GLY A 258 -3.13 6.31 -16.96
C GLY A 258 -3.28 4.87 -17.48
N ILE A 259 -4.22 4.09 -16.94
CA ILE A 259 -4.44 2.70 -17.37
C ILE A 259 -5.07 2.62 -18.77
N ARG A 260 -4.61 1.62 -19.52
CA ARG A 260 -5.07 1.30 -20.88
C ARG A 260 -5.80 -0.03 -20.88
N ASN A 261 -6.76 -0.20 -21.79
CA ASN A 261 -7.66 -1.35 -21.88
C ASN A 261 -7.00 -2.74 -21.85
N TRP A 262 -5.74 -2.88 -22.30
CA TRP A 262 -5.02 -4.16 -22.34
C TRP A 262 -4.28 -4.51 -21.03
N MET A 263 -4.00 -3.52 -20.19
CA MET A 263 -3.22 -3.69 -18.95
C MET A 263 -3.92 -4.48 -17.83
N PRO A 264 -5.24 -4.39 -17.64
CA PRO A 264 -5.89 -4.97 -16.46
C PRO A 264 -5.71 -6.47 -16.28
N PRO A 265 -5.89 -7.34 -17.30
CA PRO A 265 -5.61 -8.77 -17.14
C PRO A 265 -4.19 -9.03 -16.63
N LEU A 266 -3.21 -8.24 -17.07
CA LEU A 266 -1.81 -8.37 -16.68
C LEU A 266 -1.55 -7.83 -15.28
N LEU A 267 -2.12 -6.68 -14.93
CA LEU A 267 -2.02 -6.11 -13.59
C LEU A 267 -2.55 -7.09 -12.54
N PHE A 268 -3.71 -7.70 -12.78
CA PHE A 268 -4.28 -8.71 -11.89
C PHE A 268 -3.44 -9.98 -11.82
N GLY A 269 -2.98 -10.49 -12.97
CA GLY A 269 -2.11 -11.66 -13.00
C GLY A 269 -0.82 -11.43 -12.19
N ILE A 270 -0.18 -10.27 -12.39
CA ILE A 270 1.03 -9.87 -11.67
C ILE A 270 0.74 -9.66 -10.17
N ALA A 271 -0.39 -9.07 -9.80
CA ALA A 271 -0.77 -8.88 -8.40
C ALA A 271 -0.93 -10.23 -7.67
N ILE A 272 -1.66 -11.18 -8.27
CA ILE A 272 -1.85 -12.52 -7.71
C ILE A 272 -0.52 -13.27 -7.57
N LEU A 273 0.33 -13.18 -8.60
CA LEU A 273 1.69 -13.75 -8.56
C LEU A 273 2.54 -13.10 -7.47
N SER A 274 2.43 -11.79 -7.28
CA SER A 274 3.18 -11.03 -6.28
C SER A 274 2.74 -11.37 -4.85
N ILE A 275 1.46 -11.70 -4.64
CA ILE A 275 0.94 -12.25 -3.36
C ILE A 275 1.59 -13.62 -3.10
N GLY A 276 1.56 -14.52 -4.10
CA GLY A 276 2.23 -15.83 -4.01
C GLY A 276 3.73 -15.71 -3.73
N ALA A 277 4.40 -14.77 -4.40
CA ALA A 277 5.80 -14.45 -4.20
C ALA A 277 6.10 -13.90 -2.80
N SER A 278 5.20 -13.09 -2.23
CA SER A 278 5.31 -12.59 -0.87
C SER A 278 5.30 -13.71 0.17
N PHE A 279 4.51 -14.77 -0.03
CA PHE A 279 4.56 -15.96 0.84
C PHE A 279 5.90 -16.69 0.78
N LEU A 280 6.54 -16.75 -0.40
CA LEU A 280 7.90 -17.28 -0.53
C LEU A 280 8.90 -16.38 0.22
N MET A 281 8.82 -15.07 -0.02
CA MET A 281 9.70 -14.09 0.60
C MET A 281 9.59 -14.11 2.13
N TYR A 282 8.40 -14.35 2.68
CA TYR A 282 8.16 -14.35 4.12
C TYR A 282 9.07 -15.31 4.90
N LYS A 283 9.45 -16.45 4.32
CA LYS A 283 10.37 -17.39 4.98
C LYS A 283 11.80 -16.88 5.02
N ARG A 284 12.23 -16.17 3.98
CA ARG A 284 13.57 -15.59 3.88
C ARG A 284 13.68 -14.31 4.70
N ASP A 285 12.83 -13.35 4.35
CA ASP A 285 12.78 -11.99 4.88
C ASP A 285 11.33 -11.59 5.15
N LYS A 286 10.93 -11.78 6.41
CA LYS A 286 9.60 -11.40 6.89
C LYS A 286 9.34 -9.91 6.74
N GLY A 287 10.36 -9.08 6.95
CA GLY A 287 10.22 -7.63 6.86
C GLY A 287 9.88 -7.23 5.42
N MET A 288 10.65 -7.75 4.45
CA MET A 288 10.42 -7.49 3.03
C MET A 288 9.04 -7.98 2.56
N ALA A 289 8.62 -9.16 3.02
CA ALA A 289 7.32 -9.71 2.66
C ALA A 289 6.16 -8.86 3.19
N LEU A 290 6.20 -8.46 4.47
CA LEU A 290 5.14 -7.62 5.05
C LEU A 290 5.14 -6.22 4.46
N PHE A 291 6.32 -5.65 4.21
CA PHE A 291 6.47 -4.40 3.48
C PHE A 291 5.82 -4.46 2.10
N ALA A 292 6.15 -5.47 1.29
CA ALA A 292 5.60 -5.63 -0.04
C ALA A 292 4.08 -5.86 0.00
N LEU A 293 3.58 -6.70 0.91
CA LEU A 293 2.14 -6.92 1.07
C LEU A 293 1.41 -5.63 1.50
N THR A 294 2.01 -4.82 2.38
CA THR A 294 1.45 -3.53 2.78
C THR A 294 1.28 -2.62 1.57
N LEU A 295 2.33 -2.48 0.74
CA LEU A 295 2.27 -1.67 -0.46
C LEU A 295 1.32 -2.27 -1.51
N PHE A 296 1.32 -3.58 -1.72
CA PHE A 296 0.44 -4.20 -2.72
C PHE A 296 -1.03 -4.14 -2.33
N PHE A 297 -1.37 -4.22 -1.04
CA PHE A 297 -2.75 -4.06 -0.59
C PHE A 297 -3.14 -2.59 -0.44
N GLY A 298 -2.18 -1.72 -0.13
CA GLY A 298 -2.42 -0.31 0.18
C GLY A 298 -2.31 0.64 -1.02
N ALA A 299 -1.50 0.34 -2.03
CA ALA A 299 -1.42 1.08 -3.30
C ALA A 299 -2.69 0.94 -4.16
N LEU A 300 -3.68 0.20 -3.65
CA LEU A 300 -4.93 -0.08 -4.31
C LEU A 300 -6.05 0.81 -3.74
N ILE A 301 -5.78 1.86 -2.96
CA ILE A 301 -6.86 2.67 -2.37
C ILE A 301 -6.53 4.15 -2.53
N PHE A 302 -6.74 4.66 -3.73
CA PHE A 302 -6.64 6.09 -4.04
C PHE A 302 -7.93 6.54 -4.72
N ASP A 303 -9.09 6.25 -4.14
CA ASP A 303 -10.27 7.03 -4.44
C ASP A 303 -11.16 7.20 -3.20
N SER A 304 -11.66 8.42 -3.09
CA SER A 304 -12.39 9.07 -2.00
C SER A 304 -11.69 9.38 -0.68
N VAL A 305 -12.03 10.59 -0.26
CA VAL A 305 -11.73 11.21 1.02
C VAL A 305 -10.26 11.55 1.18
N SER A 306 -10.04 12.84 1.44
CA SER A 306 -8.79 13.47 1.84
C SER A 306 -8.29 12.93 3.18
N THR A 307 -8.11 11.62 3.31
CA THR A 307 -7.57 10.98 4.51
C THR A 307 -6.08 10.76 4.29
N THR A 308 -5.31 11.46 5.12
CA THR A 308 -3.85 11.30 5.33
C THR A 308 -3.41 9.84 5.42
N VAL A 309 -4.30 8.95 5.86
CA VAL A 309 -4.15 7.49 5.94
C VAL A 309 -3.57 6.89 4.66
N TYR A 310 -4.15 7.16 3.48
CA TYR A 310 -3.68 6.54 2.23
C TYR A 310 -2.32 7.11 1.78
N LEU A 311 -2.07 8.39 2.05
CA LEU A 311 -0.76 9.02 1.82
C LEU A 311 0.34 8.42 2.70
N LEU A 312 0.01 7.84 3.85
CA LEU A 312 0.96 7.29 4.80
C LEU A 312 1.28 5.81 4.57
N ILE A 313 0.54 5.10 3.73
CA ILE A 313 0.74 3.67 3.45
C ILE A 313 2.20 3.34 3.11
N PRO A 314 2.91 4.10 2.25
CA PRO A 314 4.31 3.81 1.98
C PRO A 314 5.21 3.98 3.21
N LEU A 315 4.87 4.95 4.06
CA LEU A 315 5.58 5.23 5.31
C LEU A 315 5.32 4.16 6.38
N SER A 316 4.08 3.66 6.48
CA SER A 316 3.75 2.55 7.37
C SER A 316 4.37 1.24 6.88
N ALA A 317 4.41 0.99 5.57
CA ALA A 317 5.15 -0.14 4.99
C ALA A 317 6.63 -0.11 5.37
N ILE A 318 7.34 1.01 5.14
CA ILE A 318 8.77 1.10 5.50
C ILE A 318 8.98 1.01 7.02
N SER A 319 8.03 1.49 7.81
CA SER A 319 8.03 1.36 9.27
C SER A 319 7.92 -0.10 9.69
N ILE A 320 7.03 -0.88 9.08
CA ILE A 320 6.91 -2.34 9.29
C ILE A 320 8.21 -3.04 8.92
N TYR A 321 8.79 -2.72 7.76
CA TYR A 321 10.10 -3.26 7.37
C TYR A 321 11.13 -2.97 8.47
N SER A 322 11.18 -1.72 8.92
CA SER A 322 12.16 -1.27 9.91
C SER A 322 12.01 -1.97 11.27
N ILE A 323 10.80 -2.34 11.68
CA ILE A 323 10.49 -3.04 12.94
C ILE A 323 10.83 -4.53 12.83
N VAL A 324 10.35 -5.17 11.76
CA VAL A 324 10.36 -6.64 11.59
C VAL A 324 11.72 -7.16 11.11
N ASN A 325 12.50 -6.33 10.41
CA ASN A 325 13.78 -6.74 9.85
C ASN A 325 14.73 -7.30 10.93
N LYS A 326 15.40 -8.41 10.59
CA LYS A 326 16.27 -9.20 11.48
C LYS A 326 17.41 -8.38 12.09
N ALA A 327 17.84 -7.28 11.47
CA ALA A 327 18.84 -6.37 12.00
C ALA A 327 18.47 -5.83 13.42
N ASN A 328 17.18 -5.73 13.76
CA ASN A 328 16.74 -5.36 15.10
C ASN A 328 16.98 -6.46 16.15
N LYS A 329 16.97 -7.74 15.76
CA LYS A 329 17.10 -8.89 16.69
C LYS A 329 18.51 -9.13 17.21
N LEU A 330 19.54 -8.58 16.57
CA LEU A 330 20.96 -8.87 16.91
C LEU A 330 21.49 -8.24 18.22
N LYS A 331 20.65 -7.59 19.05
CA LYS A 331 21.05 -7.13 20.40
C LYS A 331 20.49 -7.99 21.55
N SER A 332 19.76 -9.07 21.26
CA SER A 332 19.27 -9.98 22.31
C SER A 332 20.23 -11.14 22.61
N LYS A 333 21.48 -11.08 22.14
CA LYS A 333 22.47 -12.17 22.26
C LYS A 333 23.87 -11.72 22.70
N ILE A 334 24.04 -10.46 23.12
CA ILE A 334 25.25 -9.96 23.78
C ILE A 334 24.79 -9.34 25.10
#